data_AF-A0A1E3ZN36-F1
#
_entry.id   AF-A0A1E3ZN36-F1
#
_cell.length_a   1.000
_cell.length_b   1.000
_cell.length_c   1.000
_cell.angle_alpha   90.00
_cell.angle_beta   90.00
_cell.angle_gamma   90.00
#
_symmetry.space_group_name_H-M   'P 1'
#
loop_
_entity.id
_entity.type
_entity.pdbx_description
1 polymer ?
#
loop_
_entity_poly.entity_id
_entity_poly.type
_entity_poly.pdbx_seq_one_letter_code
_entity_poly.pdbx_strand_id
1 'polypeptide(L)'
;MNWKTSVCVNFALQAVAEADSLAEEANGILASVPYREHQNWDDVVVNETVHIEHQKKIENMIVHNLGYLPGKDVSIKHLPFLRTSFDQYLHRQIDAEEFFLESQFLIREIRNLDIASFADPIYPEELYQLYKDRPVAERQWGRERLTTYLGYEPELRHSLMAELWMQHAAGKGVITFKDRSNCIDHRAMTVIKYRQVLLEEGKEVADNSELWYFDYADKNGRVNWQGH
;
A
#
# COMPACT_ATOMS: atom_id res chain seq x y z
N MET A 1 14.46 -4.87 27.59
CA MET A 1 13.22 -4.35 26.98
C MET A 1 13.57 -3.21 26.04
N ASN A 2 13.28 -3.36 24.75
CA ASN A 2 13.87 -2.55 23.69
C ASN A 2 12.96 -1.35 23.35
N TRP A 3 13.20 -0.23 24.02
CA TRP A 3 12.67 1.12 23.81
C TRP A 3 12.58 1.61 22.35
N LYS A 4 13.31 1.00 21.39
CA LYS A 4 13.26 1.37 19.97
C LYS A 4 12.00 0.90 19.22
N THR A 5 11.36 -0.20 19.65
CA THR A 5 10.15 -0.72 18.97
C THR A 5 8.89 0.08 19.35
N SER A 6 8.88 0.71 20.52
CA SER A 6 7.76 1.52 21.01
C SER A 6 7.69 2.91 20.37
N VAL A 7 8.84 3.45 19.92
CA VAL A 7 8.92 4.77 19.27
C VAL A 7 8.43 4.67 17.81
N CYS A 8 8.77 3.60 17.09
CA CYS A 8 8.29 3.39 15.71
C CYS A 8 6.77 3.16 15.61
N VAL A 9 6.15 2.51 16.62
CA VAL A 9 4.70 2.28 16.64
C VAL A 9 3.93 3.55 17.01
N ASN A 10 4.45 4.36 17.93
CA ASN A 10 3.82 5.64 18.30
C ASN A 10 4.00 6.72 17.22
N PHE A 11 5.16 6.80 16.54
CA PHE A 11 5.34 7.69 15.39
C PHE A 11 4.50 7.26 14.18
N ALA A 12 4.32 5.95 13.94
CA ALA A 12 3.45 5.46 12.87
C ALA A 12 1.97 5.71 13.15
N LEU A 13 1.49 5.51 14.39
CA LEU A 13 0.11 5.77 14.77
C LEU A 13 -0.23 7.27 14.82
N GLN A 14 0.73 8.11 15.20
CA GLN A 14 0.58 9.56 15.20
C GLN A 14 0.69 10.14 13.78
N ALA A 15 1.57 9.61 12.93
CA ALA A 15 1.64 9.95 11.50
C ALA A 15 0.42 9.43 10.71
N VAL A 16 -0.22 8.32 11.12
CA VAL A 16 -1.46 7.82 10.51
C VAL A 16 -2.67 8.66 10.95
N ALA A 17 -2.78 9.03 12.24
CA ALA A 17 -3.84 9.90 12.73
C ALA A 17 -3.71 11.35 12.21
N GLU A 18 -2.48 11.85 12.04
CA GLU A 18 -2.21 13.15 11.40
C GLU A 18 -2.35 13.05 9.86
N ALA A 19 -2.08 11.89 9.24
CA ALA A 19 -2.40 11.66 7.82
C ALA A 19 -3.91 11.64 7.56
N ASP A 20 -4.72 11.09 8.46
CA ASP A 20 -6.18 11.10 8.38
C ASP A 20 -6.77 12.51 8.58
N SER A 21 -6.21 13.27 9.53
CA SER A 21 -6.59 14.68 9.75
C SER A 21 -6.14 15.61 8.62
N LEU A 22 -5.00 15.33 7.97
CA LEU A 22 -4.50 16.12 6.85
C LEU A 22 -4.98 15.61 5.47
N ALA A 23 -5.67 14.46 5.44
CA ALA A 23 -6.50 14.05 4.31
C ALA A 23 -7.78 14.90 4.28
N GLU A 24 -8.35 15.27 5.43
CA GLU A 24 -9.51 16.17 5.53
C GLU A 24 -9.25 17.58 4.96
N GLU A 25 -8.04 18.14 5.07
CA GLU A 25 -7.70 19.45 4.47
C GLU A 25 -7.36 19.36 2.96
N ALA A 26 -6.77 18.25 2.50
CA ALA A 26 -6.55 17.99 1.07
C ALA A 26 -7.86 17.62 0.34
N ASN A 27 -8.85 17.11 1.08
CA ASN A 27 -10.19 16.79 0.61
C ASN A 27 -11.02 18.01 0.18
N GLY A 28 -10.60 19.25 0.48
CA GLY A 28 -11.31 20.44 -0.01
C GLY A 28 -11.19 20.66 -1.53
N ILE A 29 -10.15 20.09 -2.16
CA ILE A 29 -9.87 20.25 -3.60
C ILE A 29 -9.82 18.88 -4.32
N LEU A 30 -9.60 17.77 -3.59
CA LEU A 30 -9.68 16.37 -4.08
C LEU A 30 -11.05 15.69 -3.78
N ALA A 31 -12.08 16.49 -3.47
CA ALA A 31 -13.38 16.14 -2.88
C ALA A 31 -14.32 15.21 -3.68
N SER A 32 -13.86 14.53 -4.73
CA SER A 32 -14.66 13.54 -5.46
C SER A 32 -14.20 12.09 -5.25
N VAL A 33 -13.15 11.86 -4.46
CA VAL A 33 -12.85 10.51 -3.96
C VAL A 33 -13.77 10.25 -2.75
N PRO A 34 -14.73 9.32 -2.82
CA PRO A 34 -15.67 9.10 -1.72
C PRO A 34 -14.90 8.49 -0.54
N TYR A 35 -14.63 9.31 0.48
CA TYR A 35 -14.30 8.82 1.81
C TYR A 35 -15.59 8.54 2.58
N ARG A 36 -15.61 7.39 3.25
CA ARG A 36 -16.65 6.80 4.12
C ARG A 36 -17.68 5.91 3.42
N GLU A 37 -17.23 4.73 3.00
CA GLU A 37 -18.10 3.55 3.15
C GLU A 37 -18.35 3.33 4.65
N HIS A 38 -19.60 3.10 5.00
CA HIS A 38 -20.02 2.74 6.34
C HIS A 38 -19.17 1.57 6.86
N GLN A 39 -18.43 1.78 7.96
CA GLN A 39 -17.85 0.68 8.70
C GLN A 39 -18.98 -0.25 9.11
N ASN A 40 -19.01 -1.44 8.51
CA ASN A 40 -19.89 -2.49 8.97
C ASN A 40 -19.39 -2.94 10.33
N TRP A 41 -20.16 -2.69 11.39
CA TRP A 41 -19.80 -3.06 12.75
C TRP A 41 -19.55 -4.57 12.88
N ASP A 42 -20.21 -5.38 12.06
CA ASP A 42 -20.00 -6.82 12.03
C ASP A 42 -18.56 -7.16 11.58
N ASP A 43 -18.02 -6.47 10.58
CA ASP A 43 -16.64 -6.68 10.11
C ASP A 43 -15.62 -6.32 11.20
N VAL A 44 -15.91 -5.27 11.99
CA VAL A 44 -15.08 -4.87 13.13
C VAL A 44 -15.08 -5.94 14.21
N VAL A 45 -16.25 -6.42 14.62
CA VAL A 45 -16.39 -7.43 15.67
C VAL A 45 -15.74 -8.76 15.25
N VAL A 46 -15.93 -9.19 14.00
CA VAL A 46 -15.28 -10.40 13.46
C VAL A 46 -13.76 -10.22 13.42
N ASN A 47 -13.28 -9.04 13.01
CA ASN A 47 -11.85 -8.75 12.97
C ASN A 47 -11.20 -8.69 14.36
N GLU A 48 -11.92 -8.34 15.41
CA GLU A 48 -11.37 -8.34 16.77
C GLU A 48 -11.39 -9.72 17.44
N THR A 49 -12.14 -10.69 16.90
CA THR A 49 -12.43 -11.96 17.57
C THR A 49 -11.78 -13.18 16.93
N VAL A 50 -11.69 -13.24 15.60
CA VAL A 50 -11.22 -14.44 14.89
C VAL A 50 -9.69 -14.55 14.92
N HIS A 51 -9.15 -15.54 15.64
CA HIS A 51 -7.72 -15.90 15.65
C HIS A 51 -6.76 -14.71 15.87
N ILE A 52 -7.10 -13.81 16.78
CA ILE A 52 -6.39 -12.53 17.01
C ILE A 52 -4.91 -12.71 17.37
N GLU A 53 -4.54 -13.85 17.95
CA GLU A 53 -3.17 -14.25 18.24
C GLU A 53 -2.28 -14.33 16.99
N HIS A 54 -2.87 -14.45 15.80
CA HIS A 54 -2.17 -14.48 14.52
C HIS A 54 -2.02 -13.10 13.85
N GLN A 55 -2.63 -12.04 14.39
CA GLN A 55 -2.69 -10.71 13.78
C GLN A 55 -1.32 -10.22 13.30
N LYS A 56 -0.32 -10.22 14.20
CA LYS A 56 1.02 -9.71 13.89
C LYS A 56 1.73 -10.51 12.79
N LYS A 57 1.49 -11.82 12.72
CA LYS A 57 2.06 -12.67 11.66
C LYS A 57 1.44 -12.34 10.32
N ILE A 58 0.13 -12.12 10.28
CA ILE A 58 -0.60 -11.72 9.07
C ILE A 58 -0.20 -10.33 8.60
N GLU A 59 -0.09 -9.34 9.51
CA GLU A 59 0.39 -8.00 9.15
C GLU A 59 1.81 -8.06 8.55
N ASN A 60 2.71 -8.84 9.16
CA ASN A 60 4.05 -9.06 8.62
C ASN A 60 4.02 -9.71 7.23
N MET A 61 3.10 -10.65 6.99
CA MET A 61 2.93 -11.30 5.70
C MET A 61 2.43 -10.30 4.64
N ILE A 62 1.48 -9.44 4.98
CA ILE A 62 1.02 -8.36 4.09
C ILE A 62 2.18 -7.42 3.76
N VAL A 63 2.92 -6.95 4.77
CA VAL A 63 4.09 -6.09 4.57
C VAL A 63 5.17 -6.77 3.74
N HIS A 64 5.37 -8.07 3.91
CA HIS A 64 6.33 -8.84 3.13
C HIS A 64 5.94 -8.93 1.65
N ASN A 65 4.64 -8.97 1.34
CA ASN A 65 4.15 -9.06 -0.03
C ASN A 65 3.98 -7.69 -0.71
N LEU A 66 3.57 -6.65 0.02
CA LEU A 66 3.28 -5.32 -0.52
C LEU A 66 4.40 -4.29 -0.28
N GLY A 67 5.27 -4.52 0.70
CA GLY A 67 6.30 -3.57 1.14
C GLY A 67 5.78 -2.49 2.09
N TYR A 68 4.47 -2.49 2.37
CA TYR A 68 3.79 -1.59 3.29
C TYR A 68 2.58 -2.29 3.91
N LEU A 69 2.03 -1.71 4.98
CA LEU A 69 0.77 -2.15 5.57
C LEU A 69 -0.33 -1.18 5.11
N PRO A 70 -1.35 -1.65 4.37
CA PRO A 70 -2.52 -0.86 4.00
C PRO A 70 -3.29 -0.35 5.21
N GLY A 71 -4.17 0.63 4.99
CA GLY A 71 -5.05 1.17 6.02
C GLY A 71 -5.86 0.06 6.71
N LYS A 72 -6.17 0.26 8.01
CA LYS A 72 -6.96 -0.73 8.77
C LYS A 72 -8.36 -0.87 8.20
N ASP A 73 -8.96 0.24 7.79
CA ASP A 73 -10.24 0.34 7.10
C ASP A 73 -10.30 -0.50 5.81
N VAL A 74 -9.19 -0.56 5.08
CA VAL A 74 -9.06 -1.39 3.87
C VAL A 74 -8.89 -2.87 4.22
N SER A 75 -8.01 -3.16 5.18
CA SER A 75 -7.59 -4.54 5.48
C SER A 75 -8.64 -5.31 6.27
N ILE A 76 -9.52 -4.63 7.02
CA ILE A 76 -10.42 -5.23 8.01
C ILE A 76 -11.31 -6.34 7.45
N LYS A 77 -11.75 -6.22 6.18
CA LYS A 77 -12.61 -7.18 5.50
C LYS A 77 -11.90 -8.51 5.22
N HIS A 78 -10.56 -8.50 5.10
CA HIS A 78 -9.78 -9.67 4.66
C HIS A 78 -8.92 -10.29 5.76
N LEU A 79 -8.57 -9.51 6.80
CA LEU A 79 -7.75 -9.99 7.92
C LEU A 79 -8.30 -11.24 8.64
N PRO A 80 -9.62 -11.38 8.91
CA PRO A 80 -10.16 -12.60 9.53
C PRO A 80 -9.92 -13.85 8.69
N PHE A 81 -10.08 -13.74 7.37
CA PHE A 81 -9.89 -14.85 6.43
C PHE A 81 -8.42 -15.27 6.36
N LEU A 82 -7.51 -14.30 6.27
CA LEU A 82 -6.06 -14.57 6.32
C LEU A 82 -5.64 -15.28 7.63
N ARG A 83 -6.18 -14.86 8.78
CA ARG A 83 -5.88 -15.51 10.07
C ARG A 83 -6.45 -16.92 10.15
N THR A 84 -7.64 -17.14 9.58
CA THR A 84 -8.28 -18.47 9.51
C THR A 84 -7.49 -19.42 8.62
N SER A 85 -7.12 -19.00 7.41
CA SER A 85 -6.29 -19.79 6.48
C SER A 85 -4.93 -20.15 7.11
N PHE A 86 -4.31 -19.20 7.83
CA PHE A 86 -3.07 -19.47 8.57
C PHE A 86 -3.25 -20.47 9.71
N ASP A 87 -4.35 -20.40 10.47
CA ASP A 87 -4.66 -21.39 11.52
C ASP A 87 -4.88 -22.79 10.91
N GLN A 88 -5.61 -22.88 9.80
CA GLN A 88 -5.83 -24.13 9.06
C GLN A 88 -4.51 -24.76 8.60
N TYR A 89 -3.58 -23.93 8.09
CA TYR A 89 -2.24 -24.37 7.72
C TYR A 89 -1.45 -24.90 8.92
N LEU A 90 -1.44 -24.19 10.06
CA LEU A 90 -0.76 -24.64 11.28
C LEU A 90 -1.30 -25.98 11.80
N HIS A 91 -2.59 -26.22 11.64
CA HIS A 91 -3.28 -27.46 12.01
C HIS A 91 -3.30 -28.52 10.90
N ARG A 92 -2.57 -28.30 9.79
CA ARG A 92 -2.44 -29.23 8.65
C ARG A 92 -3.77 -29.61 8.00
N GLN A 93 -4.74 -28.69 8.01
CA GLN A 93 -6.02 -28.85 7.31
C GLN A 93 -5.90 -28.50 5.83
N ILE A 94 -5.05 -27.53 5.52
CA ILE A 94 -4.61 -27.16 4.17
C ILE A 94 -3.09 -27.32 4.09
N ASP A 95 -2.56 -27.53 2.89
CA ASP A 95 -1.12 -27.60 2.67
C ASP A 95 -0.49 -26.20 2.44
N ALA A 96 0.83 -26.17 2.27
CA ALA A 96 1.56 -24.92 2.10
C ALA A 96 1.26 -24.23 0.76
N GLU A 97 0.94 -24.99 -0.28
CA GLU A 97 0.64 -24.45 -1.61
C GLU A 97 -0.75 -23.81 -1.61
N GLU A 98 -1.74 -24.48 -1.02
CA GLU A 98 -3.09 -23.95 -0.84
C GLU A 98 -3.09 -22.66 0.00
N PHE A 99 -2.38 -22.66 1.14
CA PHE A 99 -2.20 -21.45 1.96
C PHE A 99 -1.53 -20.31 1.19
N PHE A 100 -0.50 -20.61 0.39
CA PHE A 100 0.18 -19.61 -0.42
C PHE A 100 -0.75 -18.99 -1.46
N LEU A 101 -1.52 -19.80 -2.19
CA LEU A 101 -2.46 -19.32 -3.20
C LEU A 101 -3.59 -18.49 -2.59
N GLU A 102 -4.17 -18.93 -1.47
CA GLU A 102 -5.25 -18.20 -0.80
C GLU A 102 -4.74 -16.87 -0.22
N SER A 103 -3.58 -16.87 0.43
CA SER A 103 -2.99 -15.64 0.96
C SER A 103 -2.62 -14.64 -0.13
N GLN A 104 -2.05 -15.10 -1.26
CA GLN A 104 -1.77 -14.24 -2.42
C GLN A 104 -3.04 -13.59 -2.96
N PHE A 105 -4.11 -14.36 -3.10
CA PHE A 105 -5.41 -13.86 -3.55
C PHE A 105 -5.95 -12.78 -2.60
N LEU A 106 -6.01 -13.06 -1.29
CA LEU A 106 -6.53 -12.12 -0.29
C LEU A 106 -5.68 -10.85 -0.18
N ILE A 107 -4.35 -10.96 -0.23
CA ILE A 107 -3.46 -9.79 -0.20
C ILE A 107 -3.64 -8.93 -1.47
N ARG A 108 -3.92 -9.56 -2.62
CA ARG A 108 -4.24 -8.84 -3.86
C ARG A 108 -5.54 -8.05 -3.74
N GLU A 109 -6.57 -8.62 -3.13
CA GLU A 109 -7.81 -7.91 -2.86
C GLU A 109 -7.59 -6.71 -1.93
N ILE A 110 -6.80 -6.87 -0.86
CA ILE A 110 -6.42 -5.75 0.02
C ILE A 110 -5.70 -4.67 -0.78
N ARG A 111 -4.73 -5.04 -1.64
CA ARG A 111 -4.03 -4.09 -2.51
C ARG A 111 -5.01 -3.35 -3.41
N ASN A 112 -5.91 -4.06 -4.08
CA ASN A 112 -6.86 -3.48 -5.04
C ASN A 112 -7.78 -2.47 -4.36
N LEU A 113 -8.24 -2.77 -3.14
CA LEU A 113 -9.03 -1.82 -2.33
C LEU A 113 -8.18 -0.61 -1.88
N ASP A 114 -6.94 -0.83 -1.45
CA ASP A 114 -6.03 0.23 -0.99
C ASP A 114 -5.70 1.26 -2.07
N ILE A 115 -5.65 0.81 -3.33
CA ILE A 115 -5.31 1.64 -4.49
C ILE A 115 -6.52 2.03 -5.34
N ALA A 116 -7.75 1.69 -4.92
CA ALA A 116 -8.95 1.93 -5.71
C ALA A 116 -9.13 3.42 -6.08
N SER A 117 -8.76 4.33 -5.19
CA SER A 117 -8.76 5.79 -5.43
C SER A 117 -7.77 6.23 -6.51
N PHE A 118 -6.77 5.41 -6.83
CA PHE A 118 -5.79 5.65 -7.89
C PHE A 118 -6.08 4.85 -9.16
N ALA A 119 -7.13 4.02 -9.17
CA ALA A 119 -7.46 3.09 -10.26
C ALA A 119 -8.33 3.72 -11.37
N ASP A 120 -8.55 5.04 -11.36
CA ASP A 120 -9.25 5.72 -12.45
C ASP A 120 -8.33 5.82 -13.68
N PRO A 121 -8.67 5.21 -14.84
CA PRO A 121 -7.84 5.28 -16.03
C PRO A 121 -7.62 6.71 -16.53
N ILE A 122 -8.54 7.65 -16.23
CA ILE A 122 -8.48 9.03 -16.72
C ILE A 122 -8.47 9.98 -15.53
N TYR A 123 -7.34 10.66 -15.35
CA TYR A 123 -7.26 11.72 -14.37
C TYR A 123 -7.77 13.05 -14.92
N PRO A 124 -8.48 13.86 -14.10
CA PRO A 124 -8.86 15.22 -14.46
C PRO A 124 -7.63 16.09 -14.80
N GLU A 125 -7.77 17.00 -15.77
CA GLU A 125 -6.68 17.91 -16.18
C GLU A 125 -6.24 18.81 -15.02
N GLU A 126 -7.14 19.10 -14.08
CA GLU A 126 -6.87 19.85 -12.87
C GLU A 126 -5.72 19.23 -12.05
N LEU A 127 -5.60 17.89 -12.03
CA LEU A 127 -4.48 17.22 -11.35
C LEU A 127 -3.16 17.40 -12.08
N TYR A 128 -3.19 17.38 -13.42
CA TYR A 128 -2.00 17.67 -14.22
C TYR A 128 -1.56 19.12 -14.04
N GLN A 129 -2.51 20.05 -13.97
CA GLN A 129 -2.21 21.45 -13.73
C GLN A 129 -1.66 21.66 -12.31
N LEU A 130 -2.31 21.06 -11.30
CA LEU A 130 -1.80 21.05 -9.92
C LEU A 130 -0.37 20.54 -9.84
N TYR A 131 -0.05 19.47 -10.56
CA TYR A 131 1.31 18.96 -10.64
C TYR A 131 2.25 19.97 -11.32
N LYS A 132 1.88 20.52 -12.49
CA LYS A 132 2.70 21.50 -13.23
C LYS A 132 3.01 22.76 -12.41
N ASP A 133 2.06 23.21 -11.59
CA ASP A 133 2.17 24.41 -10.75
C ASP A 133 3.13 24.23 -9.57
N ARG A 134 3.50 22.98 -9.22
CA ARG A 134 4.48 22.70 -8.17
C ARG A 134 5.88 23.15 -8.59
N PRO A 135 6.72 23.63 -7.63
CA PRO A 135 8.10 23.95 -7.88
C PRO A 135 8.84 22.82 -8.60
N VAL A 136 9.66 23.16 -9.60
CA VAL A 136 10.41 22.19 -10.42
C VAL A 136 11.22 21.22 -9.53
N ALA A 137 11.84 21.74 -8.47
CA ALA A 137 12.62 20.94 -7.53
C ALA A 137 11.79 19.86 -6.82
N GLU A 138 10.54 20.16 -6.41
CA GLU A 138 9.65 19.18 -5.77
C GLU A 138 9.20 18.09 -6.74
N ARG A 139 8.90 18.48 -7.99
CA ARG A 139 8.58 17.54 -9.06
C ARG A 139 9.72 16.59 -9.35
N GLN A 140 10.91 17.16 -9.55
CA GLN A 140 12.11 16.39 -9.85
C GLN A 140 12.47 15.46 -8.69
N TRP A 141 12.33 15.93 -7.45
CA TRP A 141 12.60 15.13 -6.25
C TRP A 141 11.79 13.82 -6.20
N GLY A 142 10.46 13.90 -6.36
CA GLY A 142 9.59 12.73 -6.31
C GLY A 142 9.90 11.76 -7.44
N ARG A 143 10.09 12.30 -8.64
CA ARG A 143 10.39 11.52 -9.84
C ARG A 143 11.75 10.81 -9.76
N GLU A 144 12.80 11.50 -9.34
CA GLU A 144 14.14 10.91 -9.21
C GLU A 144 14.15 9.78 -8.16
N ARG A 145 13.45 9.98 -7.04
CA ARG A 145 13.33 8.97 -6.00
C ARG A 145 12.62 7.71 -6.53
N LEU A 146 11.51 7.87 -7.25
CA LEU A 146 10.80 6.74 -7.88
C LEU A 146 11.63 6.06 -8.96
N THR A 147 12.29 6.85 -9.82
CA THR A 147 13.16 6.34 -10.89
C THR A 147 14.28 5.46 -10.33
N THR A 148 14.85 5.86 -9.19
CA THR A 148 15.90 5.09 -8.50
C THR A 148 15.43 3.69 -8.11
N TYR A 149 14.19 3.55 -7.63
CA TYR A 149 13.68 2.25 -7.17
C TYR A 149 13.01 1.44 -8.29
N LEU A 150 12.40 2.09 -9.27
CA LEU A 150 11.79 1.43 -10.43
C LEU A 150 12.82 0.98 -11.47
N GLY A 151 13.99 1.65 -11.54
CA GLY A 151 15.03 1.40 -12.55
C GLY A 151 14.75 2.05 -13.91
N TYR A 152 13.66 2.80 -14.05
CA TYR A 152 13.28 3.57 -15.23
C TYR A 152 12.44 4.78 -14.82
N GLU A 153 12.38 5.80 -15.69
CA GLU A 153 11.51 6.97 -15.47
C GLU A 153 10.07 6.62 -15.86
N PRO A 154 9.12 6.60 -14.92
CA PRO A 154 7.72 6.31 -15.25
C PRO A 154 7.09 7.47 -16.01
N GLU A 155 6.25 7.16 -17.00
CA GLU A 155 5.44 8.17 -17.67
C GLU A 155 4.45 8.82 -16.69
N LEU A 156 4.23 10.13 -16.83
CA LEU A 156 3.42 10.90 -15.90
C LEU A 156 1.99 10.37 -15.75
N ARG A 157 1.38 9.81 -16.80
CA ARG A 157 0.04 9.21 -16.73
C ARG A 157 -0.04 8.00 -15.78
N HIS A 158 1.08 7.31 -15.57
CA HIS A 158 1.21 6.20 -14.62
C HIS A 158 1.58 6.69 -13.21
N SER A 159 2.36 7.77 -13.11
CA SER A 159 2.93 8.22 -11.85
C SER A 159 2.30 9.45 -11.20
N LEU A 160 1.39 10.17 -11.89
CA LEU A 160 0.86 11.48 -11.45
C LEU A 160 0.44 11.49 -9.98
N MET A 161 -0.47 10.59 -9.59
CA MET A 161 -0.98 10.56 -8.21
C MET A 161 0.05 10.06 -7.21
N ALA A 162 0.90 9.11 -7.61
CA ALA A 162 1.99 8.64 -6.76
C ALA A 162 3.01 9.76 -6.48
N GLU A 163 3.38 10.54 -7.50
CA GLU A 163 4.28 11.68 -7.36
C GLU A 163 3.67 12.81 -6.52
N LEU A 164 2.40 13.17 -6.76
CA LEU A 164 1.69 14.17 -5.96
C LEU A 164 1.60 13.75 -4.48
N TRP A 165 1.32 12.47 -4.22
CA TRP A 165 1.28 11.94 -2.87
C TRP A 165 2.65 11.97 -2.18
N MET A 166 3.71 11.59 -2.89
CA MET A 166 5.08 11.67 -2.36
C MET A 166 5.52 13.12 -2.09
N GLN A 167 5.17 14.06 -2.96
CA GLN A 167 5.45 15.49 -2.72
C GLN A 167 4.74 15.98 -1.46
N HIS A 168 3.48 15.60 -1.25
CA HIS A 168 2.75 15.92 -0.03
C HIS A 168 3.40 15.33 1.22
N ALA A 169 3.82 14.07 1.17
CA ALA A 169 4.54 13.42 2.26
C ALA A 169 5.89 14.10 2.57
N ALA A 170 6.63 14.51 1.52
CA ALA A 170 7.89 15.22 1.65
C ALA A 170 7.70 16.63 2.24
N GLY A 171 6.67 17.36 1.80
CA GLY A 171 6.33 18.69 2.33
C GLY A 171 5.99 18.68 3.82
N LYS A 172 5.49 17.55 4.33
CA LYS A 172 5.24 17.31 5.76
C LYS A 172 6.46 16.76 6.52
N GLY A 173 7.58 16.52 5.85
CA GLY A 173 8.78 15.95 6.45
C GLY A 173 8.66 14.48 6.82
N VAL A 174 7.66 13.75 6.31
CA VAL A 174 7.48 12.31 6.56
C VAL A 174 8.56 11.49 5.85
N ILE A 175 9.02 11.98 4.70
CA ILE A 175 10.06 11.33 3.88
C ILE A 175 11.11 12.36 3.46
N THR A 176 12.36 11.95 3.46
CA THR A 176 13.49 12.74 2.94
C THR A 176 14.23 11.98 1.85
N PHE A 177 14.96 12.69 0.98
CA PHE A 177 15.65 12.06 -0.14
C PHE A 177 16.70 11.02 0.30
N LYS A 178 17.37 11.28 1.43
CA LYS A 178 18.47 10.45 1.94
C LYS A 178 17.97 9.18 2.63
N ASP A 179 16.67 9.07 2.85
CA ASP A 179 16.10 7.90 3.50
C ASP A 179 16.19 6.70 2.57
N ARG A 180 16.49 5.54 3.17
CA ARG A 180 16.27 4.24 2.53
C ARG A 180 14.81 4.12 2.08
N SER A 181 14.54 3.18 1.18
CA SER A 181 13.16 2.90 0.76
C SER A 181 12.29 2.63 1.99
N ASN A 182 11.14 3.28 2.04
CA ASN A 182 10.16 3.16 3.12
C ASN A 182 8.79 2.71 2.56
N CYS A 183 7.80 2.57 3.44
CA CYS A 183 6.46 2.12 3.06
C CYS A 183 5.76 3.05 2.05
N ILE A 184 6.06 4.35 2.07
CA ILE A 184 5.50 5.31 1.11
C ILE A 184 6.08 5.06 -0.28
N ASP A 185 7.38 4.81 -0.39
CA ASP A 185 8.01 4.45 -1.65
C ASP A 185 7.40 3.16 -2.22
N HIS A 186 7.22 2.14 -1.37
CA HIS A 186 6.63 0.86 -1.79
C HIS A 186 5.20 1.00 -2.28
N ARG A 187 4.35 1.75 -1.56
CA ARG A 187 2.98 2.02 -2.00
C ARG A 187 2.93 2.82 -3.29
N ALA A 188 3.79 3.83 -3.44
CA ALA A 188 3.87 4.64 -4.65
C ALA A 188 4.26 3.79 -5.88
N MET A 189 5.23 2.89 -5.72
CA MET A 189 5.61 1.94 -6.78
C MET A 189 4.49 0.95 -7.12
N THR A 190 3.77 0.44 -6.12
CA THR A 190 2.59 -0.41 -6.33
C THR A 190 1.51 0.31 -7.14
N VAL A 191 1.22 1.58 -6.83
CA VAL A 191 0.27 2.41 -7.61
C VAL A 191 0.73 2.56 -9.06
N ILE A 192 2.00 2.90 -9.28
CA ILE A 192 2.56 3.07 -10.63
C ILE A 192 2.43 1.78 -11.43
N LYS A 193 2.83 0.65 -10.84
CA LYS A 193 2.84 -0.65 -11.51
C LYS A 193 1.44 -1.14 -11.83
N TYR A 194 0.51 -0.99 -10.90
CA TYR A 194 -0.89 -1.27 -11.15
C TYR A 194 -1.45 -0.38 -12.27
N ARG A 195 -1.15 0.93 -12.26
CA ARG A 195 -1.60 1.85 -13.32
C ARG A 195 -1.03 1.52 -14.69
N GLN A 196 0.22 1.08 -14.78
CA GLN A 196 0.79 0.64 -16.05
C GLN A 196 -0.06 -0.47 -16.66
N VAL A 197 -0.29 -1.55 -15.90
CA VAL A 197 -1.12 -2.68 -16.35
C VAL A 197 -2.55 -2.24 -16.64
N LEU A 198 -3.13 -1.37 -15.80
CA LEU A 198 -4.49 -0.86 -16.00
C LEU A 198 -4.65 -0.12 -17.33
N LEU A 199 -3.69 0.74 -17.68
CA LEU A 199 -3.77 1.55 -18.89
C LEU A 199 -3.37 0.77 -20.15
N GLU A 200 -2.52 -0.25 -20.02
CA GLU A 200 -2.02 -1.04 -21.13
C GLU A 200 -2.91 -2.26 -21.44
N GLU A 201 -3.42 -2.93 -20.41
CA GLU A 201 -4.07 -4.24 -20.50
C GLU A 201 -5.49 -4.26 -19.93
N GLY A 202 -5.88 -3.22 -19.19
CA GLY A 202 -7.23 -3.06 -18.63
C GLY A 202 -7.36 -3.55 -17.19
N LYS A 203 -8.53 -3.26 -16.60
CA LYS A 203 -8.78 -3.42 -15.16
C LYS A 203 -8.68 -4.86 -14.68
N GLU A 204 -9.24 -5.81 -15.42
CA GLU A 204 -9.23 -7.22 -15.02
C GLU A 204 -7.79 -7.76 -14.90
N VAL A 205 -6.91 -7.37 -15.82
CA VAL A 205 -5.50 -7.77 -15.77
C VAL A 205 -4.76 -7.05 -14.65
N ALA A 206 -5.03 -5.75 -14.45
CA ALA A 206 -4.45 -4.99 -13.35
C ALA A 206 -4.84 -5.55 -11.98
N ASP A 207 -6.11 -5.87 -11.79
CA ASP A 207 -6.64 -6.47 -10.56
C ASP A 207 -6.01 -7.82 -10.26
N ASN A 208 -5.57 -8.56 -11.28
CA ASN A 208 -4.91 -9.86 -11.17
C ASN A 208 -3.37 -9.80 -11.26
N SER A 209 -2.79 -8.62 -11.49
CA SER A 209 -1.34 -8.44 -11.62
C SER A 209 -0.58 -8.87 -10.37
N GLU A 210 0.69 -9.21 -10.55
CA GLU A 210 1.58 -9.68 -9.48
C GLU A 210 1.72 -8.64 -8.34
N LEU A 211 2.04 -9.11 -7.14
CA LEU A 211 2.31 -8.25 -5.99
C LEU A 211 3.72 -7.69 -6.11
N TRP A 212 3.84 -6.53 -6.75
CA TRP A 212 5.13 -5.97 -7.19
C TRP A 212 6.26 -6.01 -6.16
N TYR A 213 6.01 -5.72 -4.88
CA TYR A 213 7.08 -5.73 -3.88
C TYR A 213 7.61 -7.13 -3.63
N PHE A 214 6.76 -8.16 -3.62
CA PHE A 214 7.18 -9.54 -3.53
C PHE A 214 8.16 -9.88 -4.66
N ASP A 215 7.82 -9.54 -5.90
CA ASP A 215 8.69 -9.80 -7.07
C ASP A 215 9.96 -8.96 -7.04
N TYR A 216 9.84 -7.68 -6.66
CA TYR A 216 10.98 -6.78 -6.51
C TYR A 216 11.93 -7.30 -5.42
N ALA A 217 11.40 -7.69 -4.27
CA ALA A 217 12.18 -8.20 -3.16
C ALA A 217 12.85 -9.53 -3.54
N ASP A 218 12.16 -10.42 -4.26
CA ASP A 218 12.71 -11.71 -4.69
C ASP A 218 13.85 -11.50 -5.70
N LYS A 219 13.61 -10.71 -6.76
CA LYS A 219 14.60 -10.37 -7.80
C LYS A 219 15.84 -9.67 -7.26
N ASN A 220 15.72 -8.95 -6.13
CA ASN A 220 16.82 -8.23 -5.50
C ASN A 220 17.41 -8.95 -4.27
N GLY A 221 17.06 -10.22 -4.04
CA GLY A 221 17.59 -11.01 -2.92
C GLY A 221 17.22 -10.47 -1.54
N ARG A 222 16.10 -9.75 -1.45
CA ARG A 222 15.54 -9.17 -0.21
C ARG A 222 14.44 -10.05 0.41
N VAL A 223 13.95 -11.06 -0.31
CA VAL A 223 13.08 -12.10 0.27
C VAL A 223 13.95 -13.07 1.04
N ASN A 224 13.82 -13.06 2.37
CA ASN A 224 14.50 -14.01 3.22
C ASN A 224 13.57 -15.22 3.40
N TRP A 225 13.71 -16.23 2.53
CA TRP A 225 12.95 -17.49 2.58
C TRP A 225 13.23 -18.36 3.83
N GLN A 226 14.17 -17.95 4.68
CA GLN A 226 14.53 -18.66 5.90
C GLN A 226 13.55 -18.35 7.03
N GLY A 227 12.38 -18.98 6.97
CA GLY A 227 11.41 -19.06 8.05
C GLY A 227 10.89 -20.49 8.18
N HIS A 228 11.78 -21.42 8.52
CA HIS A 228 11.43 -22.72 9.10
C HIS A 228 11.38 -22.60 10.62
#